data_AF-A0AAW0HAH1-F1
#
_entry.id   AF-A0AAW0HAH1-F1
#
_cell.length_a   1.000
_cell.length_b   1.000
_cell.length_c   1.000
_cell.angle_alpha   90.00
_cell.angle_beta   90.00
_cell.angle_gamma   90.00
#
_symmetry.space_group_name_H-M   'P 1'
#
loop_
_entity.id
_entity.type
_entity.pdbx_description
1 polymer ?
#
loop_
_entity_poly.entity_id
_entity_poly.type
_entity_poly.pdbx_seq_one_letter_code
_entity_poly.pdbx_strand_id
1 'polypeptide(L)'
;MEKNDTINFKALERELQAALAADEKYQRENAAKLRAVEQRVPSYEEFRGIVLASHLKPLDQKDKIRGKGIVPWNCHTTRERTFEDVATEIPQETSPFQPATSAEFYRDWRRHLRGGPERYQALLQLGGPKLGHLFKRDVGFGLLGELLVALAEHVRLSDRAAVLEILHSLANTGRFTLNLSLLSWAERESCQHLFQKLQAMGTAGPMQE
;
A
#
# COMPACT_ATOMS: atom_id res chain seq x y z
N MET A 1 33.56 76.54 -24.23
CA MET A 1 33.72 75.43 -25.19
C MET A 1 33.51 74.15 -24.41
N GLU A 2 32.34 73.55 -24.60
CA GLU A 2 31.83 72.44 -23.79
C GLU A 2 32.73 71.22 -23.96
N LYS A 3 33.20 70.66 -22.84
CA LYS A 3 34.00 69.44 -22.84
C LYS A 3 33.04 68.29 -23.09
N ASN A 4 33.17 67.63 -24.23
CA ASN A 4 32.41 66.44 -24.58
C ASN A 4 32.47 65.42 -23.43
N ASP A 5 31.34 65.23 -22.75
CA ASP A 5 31.12 64.17 -21.78
C ASP A 5 31.39 62.83 -22.49
N THR A 6 32.54 62.23 -22.18
CA THR A 6 32.91 60.94 -22.75
C THR A 6 32.00 59.89 -22.10
N ILE A 7 30.97 59.47 -22.82
CA ILE A 7 29.96 58.50 -22.35
C ILE A 7 30.67 57.25 -21.82
N ASN A 8 30.45 56.93 -20.55
CA ASN A 8 31.04 55.75 -19.93
C ASN A 8 30.17 54.52 -20.22
N PHE A 9 30.47 53.83 -21.34
CA PHE A 9 29.74 52.64 -21.78
C PHE A 9 29.67 51.53 -20.72
N LYS A 10 30.70 51.39 -19.87
CA LYS A 10 30.70 50.38 -18.79
C LYS A 10 29.74 50.71 -17.66
N ALA A 11 29.53 51.99 -17.36
CA ALA A 11 28.54 52.42 -16.38
C ALA A 11 27.12 52.17 -16.91
N LEU A 12 26.88 52.56 -18.17
CA LEU A 12 25.61 52.35 -18.85
C LEU A 12 25.23 50.87 -18.96
N GLU A 13 26.19 49.99 -19.26
CA GLU A 13 25.97 48.54 -19.31
C GLU A 13 25.54 47.97 -17.95
N ARG A 14 26.16 48.44 -16.85
CA ARG A 14 25.78 48.01 -15.50
C ARG A 14 24.39 48.49 -15.11
N GLU A 15 24.03 49.72 -15.46
CA GLU A 15 22.69 50.26 -15.23
C GLU A 15 21.64 49.44 -16.00
N LEU A 16 21.93 49.12 -17.26
CA LEU A 16 21.06 48.26 -18.08
C LEU A 16 20.90 46.87 -17.46
N GLN A 17 22.01 46.23 -17.06
CA GLN A 17 21.96 44.91 -16.41
C GLN A 17 21.18 44.94 -15.09
N ALA A 18 21.33 46.01 -14.30
CA ALA A 18 20.59 46.19 -13.06
C ALA A 18 19.08 46.36 -13.30
N ALA A 19 18.69 47.14 -14.32
CA ALA A 19 17.30 47.31 -14.71
C ALA A 19 16.67 45.99 -15.17
N LEU A 20 17.37 45.23 -16.02
CA LEU A 20 16.92 43.91 -16.48
C LEU A 20 16.73 42.95 -15.31
N ALA A 21 17.70 42.89 -14.38
CA ALA A 21 17.60 42.01 -13.21
C ALA A 21 16.44 42.40 -12.28
N ALA A 22 16.14 43.69 -12.15
CA ALA A 22 15.00 44.18 -11.37
C ALA A 22 13.66 43.79 -12.01
N ASP A 23 13.54 43.93 -13.33
CA ASP A 23 12.34 43.54 -14.08
C ASP A 23 12.11 42.02 -14.00
N GLU A 24 13.15 41.22 -14.20
CA GLU A 24 13.05 39.77 -14.06
C GLU A 24 12.64 39.36 -12.64
N LYS A 25 13.17 40.03 -11.61
CA LYS A 25 12.77 39.79 -10.22
C LYS A 25 11.29 40.12 -10.01
N TYR A 26 10.83 41.27 -10.50
CA TYR A 26 9.43 41.68 -10.42
C TYR A 26 8.51 40.65 -11.09
N GLN A 27 8.87 40.19 -12.29
CA GLN A 27 8.10 39.18 -13.02
C GLN A 27 8.02 37.85 -12.24
N ARG A 28 9.13 37.38 -11.66
CA ARG A 28 9.16 36.15 -10.85
C ARG A 28 8.27 36.26 -9.61
N GLU A 29 8.37 37.36 -8.88
CA GLU A 29 7.54 37.61 -7.69
C GLU A 29 6.05 37.71 -8.06
N ASN A 30 5.71 38.42 -9.13
CA ASN A 30 4.32 38.55 -9.58
C ASN A 30 3.74 37.21 -10.05
N ALA A 31 4.51 36.41 -10.78
CA ALA A 31 4.10 35.06 -11.16
C ALA A 31 3.85 34.17 -9.94
N ALA A 32 4.68 34.28 -8.90
CA ALA A 32 4.47 33.56 -7.64
C ALA A 32 3.22 34.03 -6.89
N LYS A 33 2.95 35.35 -6.86
CA LYS A 33 1.71 35.92 -6.30
C LYS A 33 0.48 35.35 -7.00
N LEU A 34 0.45 35.40 -8.33
CA LEU A 34 -0.66 34.89 -9.14
C LEU A 34 -0.89 33.39 -8.90
N ARG A 35 0.18 32.60 -8.88
CA ARG A 35 0.12 31.16 -8.58
C ARG A 35 -0.45 30.88 -7.19
N ALA A 36 0.00 31.61 -6.18
CA ALA A 36 -0.47 31.41 -4.80
C ALA A 36 -1.97 31.75 -4.66
N VAL A 37 -2.44 32.78 -5.38
CA VAL A 37 -3.87 33.13 -5.43
C VAL A 37 -4.67 32.02 -6.14
N GLU A 38 -4.18 31.53 -7.28
CA GLU A 38 -4.82 30.45 -8.03
C GLU A 38 -4.93 29.16 -7.20
N GLN A 39 -3.89 28.85 -6.42
CA GLN A 39 -3.84 27.71 -5.49
C GLN A 39 -4.70 27.89 -4.23
N ARG A 40 -5.31 29.07 -4.03
CA ARG A 40 -6.15 29.41 -2.86
C ARG A 40 -5.46 29.12 -1.52
N VAL A 41 -4.23 29.59 -1.38
CA VAL A 41 -3.42 29.42 -0.16
C VAL A 41 -4.18 29.95 1.08
N PRO A 42 -4.31 29.18 2.17
CA PRO A 42 -5.20 29.48 3.29
C PRO A 42 -4.69 30.58 4.23
N SER A 43 -3.38 30.85 4.28
CA SER A 43 -2.78 31.81 5.21
C SER A 43 -1.87 32.83 4.50
N TYR A 44 -1.80 34.04 5.06
CA TYR A 44 -0.90 35.08 4.54
C TYR A 44 0.58 34.71 4.72
N GLU A 45 0.92 33.97 5.78
CA GLU A 45 2.29 33.53 6.02
C GLU A 45 2.78 32.57 4.93
N GLU A 46 1.93 31.62 4.51
CA GLU A 46 2.23 30.73 3.38
C GLU A 46 2.34 31.51 2.06
N PHE A 47 1.42 32.45 1.82
CA PHE A 47 1.49 33.32 0.64
C PHE A 47 2.82 34.10 0.61
N ARG A 48 3.21 34.70 1.74
CA ARG A 48 4.47 35.43 1.88
C ARG A 48 5.67 34.50 1.65
N GLY A 49 5.62 33.29 2.19
CA GLY A 49 6.66 32.28 1.98
C GLY A 49 6.86 31.94 0.51
N ILE A 50 5.77 31.71 -0.23
CA ILE A 50 5.81 31.39 -1.67
C ILE A 50 6.43 32.55 -2.48
N VAL A 51 6.05 33.80 -2.19
CA VAL A 51 6.57 34.97 -2.91
C VAL A 51 8.05 35.18 -2.63
N LEU A 52 8.48 35.08 -1.36
CA LEU A 52 9.89 35.20 -0.97
C LEU A 52 10.74 34.09 -1.60
N ALA A 53 10.19 32.89 -1.72
CA ALA A 53 10.86 31.73 -2.32
C ALA A 53 10.80 31.71 -3.87
N SER A 54 10.26 32.73 -4.53
CA SER A 54 10.07 32.77 -5.99
C SER A 54 11.37 32.65 -6.81
N HIS A 55 12.52 32.94 -6.21
CA HIS A 55 13.84 32.82 -6.82
C HIS A 55 14.39 31.39 -6.82
N LEU A 56 13.77 30.45 -6.07
CA LEU A 56 14.21 29.06 -6.01
C LEU A 56 13.88 28.33 -7.31
N LYS A 57 14.86 27.62 -7.86
CA LYS A 57 14.69 26.77 -9.04
C LYS A 57 14.27 25.36 -8.61
N PRO A 58 13.40 24.67 -9.38
CA PRO A 58 13.19 23.25 -9.20
C PRO A 58 14.52 22.51 -9.25
N LEU A 59 14.69 21.53 -8.36
CA LEU A 59 15.91 20.71 -8.31
C LEU A 59 16.10 19.95 -9.62
N ASP A 60 17.25 20.13 -10.27
CA ASP A 60 17.61 19.32 -11.43
C ASP A 60 18.07 17.93 -10.97
N GLN A 61 18.07 16.95 -11.87
CA GLN A 61 18.58 15.60 -11.59
C GLN A 61 20.03 15.60 -11.11
N LYS A 62 20.80 16.64 -11.50
CA LYS A 62 22.19 16.87 -11.11
C LYS A 62 22.33 17.46 -9.71
N ASP A 63 21.30 18.14 -9.21
CA ASP A 63 21.26 18.77 -7.89
C ASP A 63 20.82 17.78 -6.80
N LYS A 64 20.34 16.59 -7.20
CA LYS A 64 20.08 15.50 -6.27
C LYS A 64 21.40 15.13 -5.61
N ILE A 65 21.46 15.34 -4.28
CA ILE A 65 22.55 14.88 -3.42
C ILE A 65 22.84 13.43 -3.84
N ARG A 66 24.10 13.17 -4.17
CA ARG A 66 24.64 11.90 -4.68
C ARG A 66 24.55 10.82 -3.59
N GLY A 67 23.34 10.50 -3.18
CA GLY A 67 22.95 9.67 -2.08
C GLY A 67 21.59 9.09 -2.42
N LYS A 68 21.62 7.84 -2.91
CA LYS A 68 20.54 6.85 -2.94
C LYS A 68 19.15 7.41 -2.60
N GLY A 69 18.35 7.66 -3.62
CA GLY A 69 17.02 8.25 -3.40
C GLY A 69 16.04 8.12 -4.55
N ILE A 70 16.17 7.13 -5.44
CA ILE A 70 14.95 6.52 -5.98
C ILE A 70 14.53 5.56 -4.88
N VAL A 71 13.87 6.08 -3.84
CA VAL A 71 13.07 5.23 -2.97
C VAL A 71 11.87 4.87 -3.82
N PRO A 72 11.75 3.62 -4.29
CA PRO A 72 10.56 3.24 -5.02
C PRO A 72 9.40 3.41 -4.05
N TRP A 73 8.42 4.25 -4.38
CA TRP A 73 7.16 4.33 -3.62
C TRP A 73 6.53 2.94 -3.45
N ASN A 74 6.90 1.98 -4.31
CA ASN A 74 6.70 0.56 -4.16
C ASN A 74 8.03 -0.20 -4.03
N CYS A 75 8.39 -0.64 -2.84
CA CYS A 75 9.55 -1.51 -2.58
C CYS A 75 9.51 -2.89 -3.29
N HIS A 76 8.45 -3.19 -4.04
CA HIS A 76 8.25 -4.47 -4.74
C HIS A 76 8.62 -4.46 -6.23
N THR A 77 9.06 -3.33 -6.80
CA THR A 77 9.38 -3.24 -8.25
C THR A 77 10.87 -3.41 -8.59
N THR A 78 11.74 -3.63 -7.60
CA THR A 78 13.15 -3.98 -7.87
C THR A 78 13.27 -5.45 -8.25
N ARG A 79 12.70 -5.80 -9.39
CA ARG A 79 13.21 -6.90 -10.20
C ARG A 79 13.26 -6.39 -11.62
N GLU A 80 14.44 -5.98 -12.05
CA GLU A 80 14.76 -5.79 -13.45
C GLU A 80 14.47 -7.12 -14.16
N ARG A 81 13.30 -7.20 -14.78
CA ARG A 81 13.08 -8.10 -15.90
C ARG A 81 13.07 -7.18 -17.10
N THR A 82 14.12 -7.28 -17.90
CA THR A 82 14.14 -6.80 -19.28
C THR A 82 12.82 -7.20 -19.93
N PHE A 83 12.01 -6.20 -20.27
CA PHE A 83 10.80 -6.40 -21.05
C PHE A 83 11.24 -6.62 -22.50
N GLU A 84 11.36 -7.88 -22.90
CA GLU A 84 11.03 -8.24 -24.28
C GLU A 84 9.51 -8.27 -24.35
N ASP A 85 9.00 -7.47 -25.28
CA ASP A 85 7.59 -7.35 -25.63
C ASP A 85 7.15 -8.65 -26.31
N VAL A 86 6.91 -9.67 -25.50
CA VAL A 86 6.20 -10.89 -25.90
C VAL A 86 4.93 -10.89 -25.09
N ALA A 87 3.80 -10.81 -25.79
CA ALA A 87 2.48 -11.12 -25.28
C ALA A 87 2.53 -12.51 -24.64
N THR A 88 2.90 -12.55 -23.37
CA THR A 88 3.04 -13.79 -22.63
C THR A 88 1.65 -14.04 -22.08
N GLU A 89 0.88 -14.83 -22.82
CA GLU A 89 -0.23 -15.58 -22.25
C GLU A 89 0.26 -16.16 -20.93
N ILE A 90 -0.30 -15.69 -19.81
CA ILE A 90 0.07 -16.15 -18.47
C ILE A 90 -0.20 -17.66 -18.47
N PRO A 91 0.83 -18.52 -18.43
CA PRO A 91 0.59 -19.94 -18.31
C PRO A 91 -0.09 -20.16 -16.96
N GLN A 92 -1.29 -20.72 -16.98
CA GLN A 92 -1.91 -21.27 -15.77
C GLN A 92 -1.10 -22.49 -15.34
N GLU A 93 0.06 -22.23 -14.73
CA GLU A 93 0.75 -23.26 -13.97
C GLU A 93 -0.07 -23.48 -12.70
N THR A 94 -0.71 -24.65 -12.64
CA THR A 94 -1.29 -25.30 -11.47
C THR A 94 -0.18 -25.62 -10.45
N SER A 95 0.52 -24.59 -9.99
CA SER A 95 1.45 -24.69 -8.87
C SER A 95 0.64 -24.79 -7.57
N PRO A 96 1.05 -25.68 -6.64
CA PRO A 96 0.35 -25.84 -5.37
C PRO A 96 0.38 -24.53 -4.59
N PHE A 97 -0.76 -24.14 -4.02
CA PHE A 97 -0.93 -22.89 -3.27
C PHE A 97 -0.02 -22.86 -2.04
N GLN A 98 1.14 -22.21 -2.17
CA GLN A 98 2.17 -22.12 -1.13
C GLN A 98 2.72 -20.70 -0.98
N PRO A 99 1.92 -19.75 -0.46
CA PRO A 99 2.42 -18.41 -0.14
C PRO A 99 3.56 -18.47 0.89
N ALA A 100 4.63 -17.72 0.63
CA ALA A 100 5.76 -17.54 1.54
C ALA A 100 5.53 -16.34 2.47
N THR A 101 4.71 -15.37 2.04
CA THR A 101 4.39 -14.16 2.82
C THR A 101 2.88 -13.93 2.94
N SER A 102 2.45 -13.17 3.95
CA SER A 102 1.04 -12.80 4.12
C SER A 102 0.49 -11.99 2.94
N ALA A 103 1.32 -11.17 2.30
CA ALA A 103 0.93 -10.38 1.13
C ALA A 103 0.67 -11.27 -0.10
N GLU A 104 1.49 -12.31 -0.31
CA GLU A 104 1.26 -13.30 -1.35
C GLU A 104 -0.03 -14.07 -1.09
N PHE A 105 -0.25 -14.53 0.15
CA PHE A 105 -1.51 -15.16 0.53
C PHE A 105 -2.69 -14.25 0.19
N TYR A 106 -2.64 -12.97 0.60
CA TYR A 106 -3.74 -12.04 0.36
C TYR A 106 -3.98 -11.80 -1.12
N ARG A 107 -2.91 -11.64 -1.92
CA ARG A 107 -3.00 -11.49 -3.37
C ARG A 107 -3.69 -12.69 -4.00
N ASP A 108 -3.26 -13.89 -3.63
CA ASP A 108 -3.73 -15.12 -4.23
C ASP A 108 -5.16 -15.47 -3.75
N TRP A 109 -5.49 -15.16 -2.50
CA TRP A 109 -6.84 -15.22 -1.94
C TRP A 109 -7.83 -14.35 -2.72
N ARG A 110 -7.41 -13.15 -3.14
CA ARG A 110 -8.26 -12.22 -3.90
C ARG A 110 -8.35 -12.53 -5.39
N ARG A 111 -7.26 -13.04 -6.00
CA ARG A 111 -7.15 -13.24 -7.46
C ARG A 111 -7.52 -14.64 -7.91
N HIS A 112 -7.06 -15.66 -7.20
CA HIS A 112 -7.09 -17.05 -7.66
C HIS A 112 -8.14 -17.89 -6.91
N LEU A 113 -8.40 -17.61 -5.63
CA LEU A 113 -9.37 -18.35 -4.81
C LEU A 113 -10.74 -17.67 -4.81
N ARG A 114 -11.54 -17.92 -5.85
CA ARG A 114 -12.88 -17.33 -6.01
C ARG A 114 -13.98 -18.22 -5.44
N GLY A 115 -13.82 -19.55 -5.48
CA GLY A 115 -14.79 -20.49 -4.94
C GLY A 115 -14.68 -20.68 -3.42
N GLY A 116 -15.83 -20.82 -2.75
CA GLY A 116 -15.90 -21.26 -1.35
C GLY A 116 -15.15 -22.59 -1.07
N PRO A 117 -15.36 -23.67 -1.85
CA PRO A 117 -14.69 -24.95 -1.57
C PRO A 117 -13.19 -24.90 -1.86
N GLU A 118 -12.76 -24.09 -2.84
CA GLU A 118 -11.34 -23.86 -3.14
C GLU A 118 -10.64 -23.15 -1.99
N ARG A 119 -11.29 -22.12 -1.43
CA ARG A 119 -10.80 -21.40 -0.24
C ARG A 119 -10.66 -22.35 0.94
N TYR A 120 -11.68 -23.17 1.20
CA TYR A 120 -11.63 -24.16 2.27
C TYR A 120 -10.48 -25.15 2.09
N GLN A 121 -10.33 -25.72 0.89
CA GLN A 121 -9.25 -26.67 0.60
C GLN A 121 -7.86 -26.02 0.73
N ALA A 122 -7.70 -24.78 0.29
CA ALA A 122 -6.46 -24.02 0.43
C ALA A 122 -6.07 -23.79 1.90
N LEU A 123 -7.05 -23.54 2.78
CA LEU A 123 -6.81 -23.40 4.22
C LEU A 123 -6.37 -24.73 4.86
N LEU A 124 -7.00 -25.84 4.47
CA LEU A 124 -6.58 -27.16 4.94
C LEU A 124 -5.19 -27.54 4.44
N GLN A 125 -4.85 -27.23 3.18
CA GLN A 125 -3.52 -27.50 2.62
C GLN A 125 -2.41 -26.71 3.32
N LEU A 126 -2.67 -25.48 3.73
CA LEU A 126 -1.72 -24.67 4.50
C LEU A 126 -1.61 -25.15 5.95
N GLY A 127 -2.74 -25.48 6.56
CA GLY A 127 -2.82 -25.86 7.97
C GLY A 127 -2.61 -24.70 8.95
N GLY A 128 -2.88 -24.97 10.22
CA GLY A 128 -2.79 -23.98 11.31
C GLY A 128 -1.38 -23.37 11.48
N PRO A 129 -0.32 -24.17 11.61
CA PRO A 129 1.02 -23.65 11.90
C PRO A 129 1.54 -22.66 10.86
N LYS A 130 1.33 -22.95 9.56
CA LYS A 130 1.76 -22.08 8.47
C LYS A 130 0.94 -20.79 8.44
N LEU A 131 -0.37 -20.87 8.64
CA LEU A 131 -1.23 -19.69 8.75
C LEU A 131 -0.83 -18.81 9.94
N GLY A 132 -0.54 -19.39 11.10
CA GLY A 132 -0.04 -18.67 12.27
C GLY A 132 1.29 -17.96 12.01
N HIS A 133 2.21 -18.60 11.28
CA HIS A 133 3.47 -17.97 10.88
C HIS A 133 3.25 -16.82 9.88
N LEU A 134 2.43 -17.02 8.86
CA LEU A 134 2.12 -16.00 7.84
C LEU A 134 1.49 -14.76 8.48
N PHE A 135 0.53 -14.95 9.39
CA PHE A 135 -0.24 -13.87 10.02
C PHE A 135 0.23 -13.50 11.41
N LYS A 136 1.48 -13.83 11.77
CA LYS A 136 2.04 -13.57 13.11
C LYS A 136 1.82 -12.14 13.60
N ARG A 137 1.90 -11.15 12.70
CA ARG A 137 1.70 -9.73 13.03
C ARG A 137 0.24 -9.26 12.98
N ASP A 138 -0.50 -9.72 11.98
CA ASP A 138 -1.90 -9.37 11.70
C ASP A 138 -2.42 -10.26 10.58
N VAL A 139 -3.70 -10.65 10.66
CA VAL A 139 -4.44 -11.29 9.56
C VAL A 139 -4.84 -10.26 8.50
N GLY A 140 -5.02 -9.00 8.92
CA GLY A 140 -5.43 -7.91 8.05
C GLY A 140 -6.94 -7.75 7.95
N PHE A 141 -7.35 -6.52 7.61
CA PHE A 141 -8.74 -6.10 7.61
C PHE A 141 -9.63 -6.96 6.70
N GLY A 142 -10.75 -7.45 7.25
CA GLY A 142 -11.78 -8.22 6.53
C GLY A 142 -11.41 -9.68 6.21
N LEU A 143 -10.12 -10.02 6.15
CA LEU A 143 -9.71 -11.37 5.79
C LEU A 143 -10.15 -12.40 6.83
N LEU A 144 -10.06 -12.10 8.13
CA LEU A 144 -10.47 -13.02 9.19
C LEU A 144 -11.93 -13.49 9.04
N GLY A 145 -12.85 -12.57 8.73
CA GLY A 145 -14.26 -12.90 8.53
C GLY A 145 -14.46 -13.83 7.35
N GLU A 146 -13.81 -13.55 6.23
CA GLU A 146 -13.86 -14.41 5.03
C GLU A 146 -13.31 -15.81 5.29
N LEU A 147 -12.22 -15.94 6.06
CA LEU A 147 -11.67 -17.23 6.47
C LEU A 147 -12.68 -18.02 7.30
N LEU A 148 -13.33 -17.37 8.26
CA LEU A 148 -14.33 -18.01 9.14
C LEU A 148 -15.56 -18.46 8.36
N VAL A 149 -16.06 -17.64 7.43
CA VAL A 149 -17.19 -17.99 6.56
C VAL A 149 -16.84 -19.20 5.67
N ALA A 150 -15.67 -19.19 5.03
CA ALA A 150 -15.22 -20.31 4.19
C ALA A 150 -15.11 -21.63 4.98
N LEU A 151 -14.67 -21.56 6.26
CA LEU A 151 -14.66 -22.71 7.16
C LEU A 151 -16.08 -23.15 7.54
N ALA A 152 -16.97 -22.21 7.87
CA ALA A 152 -18.35 -22.49 8.30
C ALA A 152 -19.20 -23.18 7.22
N GLU A 153 -19.00 -22.81 5.96
CA GLU A 153 -19.74 -23.34 4.81
C GLU A 153 -19.32 -24.77 4.43
N HIS A 154 -18.04 -25.10 4.55
CA HIS A 154 -17.47 -26.33 3.98
C HIS A 154 -16.84 -27.30 4.99
N VAL A 155 -16.97 -27.05 6.30
CA VAL A 155 -16.43 -27.96 7.34
C VAL A 155 -16.98 -29.39 7.21
N ARG A 156 -16.06 -30.37 7.23
CA ARG A 156 -16.35 -31.81 7.23
C ARG A 156 -15.95 -32.45 8.55
N LEU A 157 -16.60 -33.55 8.91
CA LEU A 157 -16.31 -34.34 10.12
C LEU A 157 -14.82 -34.76 10.19
N SER A 158 -14.26 -35.23 9.07
CA SER A 158 -12.87 -35.69 8.99
C SER A 158 -11.84 -34.59 9.20
N ASP A 159 -12.20 -33.33 8.91
CA ASP A 159 -11.29 -32.19 8.94
C ASP A 159 -11.32 -31.47 10.30
N ARG A 160 -12.13 -31.95 11.27
CA ARG A 160 -12.38 -31.27 12.55
C ARG A 160 -11.11 -30.87 13.29
N ALA A 161 -10.14 -31.78 13.40
CA ALA A 161 -8.89 -31.52 14.10
C ALA A 161 -8.08 -30.41 13.40
N ALA A 162 -7.97 -30.47 12.07
CA ALA A 162 -7.26 -29.47 11.27
C ALA A 162 -7.93 -28.09 11.36
N VAL A 163 -9.26 -28.03 11.31
CA VAL A 163 -10.01 -26.78 11.45
C VAL A 163 -9.80 -26.17 12.85
N LEU A 164 -9.80 -26.97 13.90
CA LEU A 164 -9.50 -26.48 15.26
C LEU A 164 -8.07 -25.94 15.39
N GLU A 165 -7.08 -26.60 14.78
CA GLU A 165 -5.71 -26.09 14.75
C GLU A 165 -5.59 -24.76 13.99
N ILE A 166 -6.33 -24.61 12.88
CA ILE A 166 -6.40 -23.35 12.13
C ILE A 166 -7.01 -22.25 13.00
N LEU A 167 -8.16 -22.50 13.62
CA LEU A 167 -8.83 -21.53 14.50
C LEU A 167 -7.94 -21.14 15.68
N HIS A 168 -7.25 -22.10 16.29
CA HIS A 168 -6.31 -21.85 17.38
C HIS A 168 -5.13 -20.99 16.91
N SER A 169 -4.56 -21.30 15.75
CA SER A 169 -3.44 -20.54 15.17
C SER A 169 -3.85 -19.11 14.82
N LEU A 170 -5.06 -18.91 14.29
CA LEU A 170 -5.63 -17.58 14.01
C LEU A 170 -5.89 -16.78 15.28
N ALA A 171 -6.39 -17.43 16.35
CA ALA A 171 -6.63 -16.78 17.64
C ALA A 171 -5.33 -16.25 18.29
N ASN A 172 -4.19 -16.89 18.00
CA ASN A 172 -2.87 -16.50 18.50
C ASN A 172 -2.16 -15.45 17.62
N THR A 173 -2.81 -14.90 16.59
CA THR A 173 -2.23 -13.86 15.74
C THR A 173 -2.21 -12.49 16.41
N GLY A 174 -1.28 -11.63 16.00
CA GLY A 174 -1.26 -10.24 16.45
C GLY A 174 -2.54 -9.51 16.07
N ARG A 175 -3.04 -8.65 16.96
CA ARG A 175 -4.27 -7.85 16.76
C ARG A 175 -5.54 -8.68 16.54
N PHE A 176 -5.58 -9.93 17.00
CA PHE A 176 -6.78 -10.78 16.88
C PHE A 176 -8.04 -10.12 17.48
N THR A 177 -7.94 -9.51 18.66
CA THR A 177 -9.07 -8.80 19.31
C THR A 177 -9.63 -7.67 18.45
N LEU A 178 -8.75 -6.92 17.77
CA LEU A 178 -9.15 -5.87 16.84
C LEU A 178 -9.89 -6.48 15.64
N ASN A 179 -9.32 -7.51 15.01
CA ASN A 179 -9.96 -8.18 13.88
C ASN A 179 -11.34 -8.76 14.26
N LEU A 180 -11.48 -9.31 15.47
CA LEU A 180 -12.76 -9.79 16.01
C LEU A 180 -13.79 -8.66 16.20
N SER A 181 -13.34 -7.48 16.65
CA SER A 181 -14.19 -6.31 16.81
C SER A 181 -14.74 -5.78 15.47
N LEU A 182 -13.99 -5.99 14.39
CA LEU A 182 -14.29 -5.54 13.04
C LEU A 182 -15.16 -6.52 12.23
N LEU A 183 -15.45 -7.72 12.75
CA LEU A 183 -16.36 -8.65 12.12
C LEU A 183 -17.77 -8.06 12.02
N SER A 184 -18.38 -8.20 10.86
CA SER A 184 -19.79 -7.91 10.64
C SER A 184 -20.68 -8.89 11.41
N TRP A 185 -21.95 -8.52 11.57
CA TRP A 185 -22.93 -9.37 12.25
C TRP A 185 -23.10 -10.73 11.55
N ALA A 186 -23.16 -10.74 10.21
CA ALA A 186 -23.28 -11.97 9.42
C ALA A 186 -22.07 -12.91 9.57
N GLU A 187 -20.85 -12.36 9.61
CA GLU A 187 -19.63 -13.15 9.84
C GLU A 187 -19.58 -13.72 11.26
N ARG A 188 -20.06 -12.97 12.26
CA ARG A 188 -20.17 -13.45 13.64
C ARG A 188 -21.17 -14.61 13.76
N GLU A 189 -22.32 -14.50 13.09
CA GLU A 189 -23.32 -15.58 13.06
C GLU A 189 -22.74 -16.84 12.40
N SER A 190 -22.04 -16.68 11.27
CA SER A 190 -21.36 -17.79 10.58
C SER A 190 -20.29 -18.45 11.47
N CYS A 191 -19.54 -17.65 12.23
CA CYS A 191 -18.58 -18.15 13.21
C CYS A 191 -19.26 -18.93 14.35
N GLN A 192 -20.38 -18.44 14.89
CA GLN A 192 -21.16 -19.16 15.90
C GLN A 192 -21.65 -20.51 15.38
N HIS A 193 -22.19 -20.53 14.15
CA HIS A 193 -22.64 -21.75 13.49
C HIS A 193 -21.48 -22.74 13.25
N LEU A 194 -20.28 -22.26 12.89
CA LEU A 194 -19.08 -23.09 12.80
C LEU A 194 -18.75 -23.76 14.13
N PHE A 195 -18.74 -23.02 15.24
CA PHE A 195 -18.46 -23.60 16.56
C PHE A 195 -19.54 -24.59 17.01
N GLN A 196 -20.82 -24.32 16.74
CA GLN A 196 -21.92 -25.27 17.00
C GLN A 196 -21.72 -26.57 16.22
N LYS A 197 -21.40 -26.49 14.92
CA LYS A 197 -21.05 -27.65 14.09
C LYS A 197 -19.88 -28.43 14.68
N LEU A 198 -18.78 -27.76 15.02
CA LEU A 198 -17.58 -28.40 15.58
C LEU A 198 -17.83 -29.07 16.95
N GLN A 199 -18.74 -28.52 17.75
CA GLN A 199 -19.19 -29.13 19.02
C GLN A 199 -20.03 -30.38 18.77
N ALA A 200 -21.02 -30.30 17.87
CA ALA A 200 -21.86 -31.44 17.50
C ALA A 200 -21.04 -32.62 16.95
N MET A 201 -20.01 -32.32 16.15
CA MET A 201 -19.06 -33.33 15.65
C MET A 201 -18.24 -33.98 16.77
N GLY A 202 -18.05 -33.30 17.89
CA GLY A 202 -17.32 -33.82 19.04
C GLY A 202 -18.12 -34.65 20.01
N THR A 203 -19.42 -34.39 20.09
CA THR A 203 -20.35 -35.22 20.86
C THR A 203 -20.73 -36.50 20.13
N ALA A 204 -20.43 -36.61 18.83
CA ALA A 204 -20.87 -37.69 17.96
C ALA A 204 -19.90 -38.89 17.81
N GLY A 205 -18.95 -39.13 18.73
CA GLY A 205 -18.25 -40.44 18.73
C GLY A 205 -17.43 -40.79 19.97
N PRO A 206 -17.35 -42.09 20.38
CA PRO A 206 -18.13 -43.27 19.98
C PRO A 206 -19.10 -43.74 21.08
N MET A 207 -20.38 -43.96 20.73
CA MET A 207 -21.18 -45.04 21.33
C MET A 207 -21.23 -46.14 20.29
N GLN A 208 -20.39 -47.16 20.42
CA GLN A 208 -20.60 -48.46 19.79
C GLN A 208 -19.82 -49.53 20.55
N GLU A 209 -20.63 -50.43 21.14
CA GLU A 209 -20.47 -51.85 21.46
C GLU A 209 -19.27 -52.34 22.30
#